data_AF-R7QEE2-F1
#
_entry.id   AF-R7QEE2-F1
#
_cell.length_a   1.000
_cell.length_b   1.000
_cell.length_c   1.000
_cell.angle_alpha   90.00
_cell.angle_beta   90.00
_cell.angle_gamma   90.00
#
_symmetry.space_group_name_H-M   'P 1'
#
loop_
_entity.id
_entity.type
_entity.pdbx_description
1 polymer ?
#
loop_
_entity_poly.entity_id
_entity_poly.type
_entity_poly.pdbx_seq_one_letter_code
_entity_poly.pdbx_strand_id
1 'polypeptide(L)'
;MGTCSYVLLGTENGMRETFGSTCHGAGQAQSRSACRRQLNYEEVLNNLEGKRIAIRVASPKLITEEAPEVGDRKAYKDVSAVVDICDQAGISRKCLKLRPMAVIKR
;
A
#
# COMPACT_ATOMS: atom_id res chain seq x y z
N MET A 1 -3.42 -1.11 3.28
CA MET A 1 -4.60 -2.01 3.20
C MET A 1 -5.52 -1.51 2.10
N GLY A 2 -6.12 -2.36 1.26
CA GLY A 2 -7.10 -1.90 0.25
C GLY A 2 -6.54 -1.17 -0.98
N THR A 3 -5.22 -1.13 -1.13
CA THR A 3 -4.51 -0.63 -2.32
C THR A 3 -4.05 -1.80 -3.18
N CYS A 4 -3.58 -1.51 -4.39
CA CYS A 4 -2.95 -2.52 -5.23
C CYS A 4 -1.64 -3.07 -4.62
N SER A 5 -1.21 -4.22 -5.13
CA SER A 5 0.11 -4.82 -4.88
C SER A 5 0.80 -5.09 -6.21
N TYR A 6 2.12 -5.27 -6.18
CA TYR A 6 2.91 -5.54 -7.37
C TYR A 6 3.79 -6.78 -7.20
N VAL A 7 3.97 -7.52 -8.29
CA VAL A 7 5.05 -8.49 -8.45
C VAL A 7 6.04 -7.89 -9.43
N LEU A 8 7.31 -7.86 -9.03
CA LEU A 8 8.41 -7.29 -9.80
C LEU A 8 9.44 -8.38 -10.10
N LEU A 9 10.23 -8.16 -11.15
CA LEU A 9 11.39 -8.99 -11.48
C LEU A 9 12.67 -8.24 -11.12
N GLY A 10 13.66 -8.97 -10.60
CA GLY A 10 15.02 -8.48 -10.43
C GLY A 10 15.66 -8.14 -11.78
N THR A 11 16.68 -7.30 -11.75
CA THR A 11 17.39 -6.81 -12.94
C THR A 11 18.90 -6.81 -12.68
N GLU A 12 19.69 -6.91 -13.74
CA GLU A 12 21.15 -6.77 -13.66
C GLU A 12 21.56 -5.40 -13.10
N ASN A 13 20.84 -4.33 -13.46
CA ASN A 13 21.10 -3.01 -12.92
C ASN A 13 20.82 -2.93 -11.41
N GLY A 14 19.77 -3.61 -10.93
CA GLY A 14 19.52 -3.75 -9.48
C GLY A 14 20.65 -4.51 -8.76
N MET A 15 21.24 -5.53 -9.38
CA MET A 15 22.43 -6.19 -8.82
C MET A 15 23.61 -5.22 -8.68
N ARG A 16 23.86 -4.40 -9.70
CA ARG A 16 25.00 -3.46 -9.75
C ARG A 16 24.83 -2.25 -8.82
N GLU A 17 23.67 -1.60 -8.85
CA GLU A 17 23.46 -0.30 -8.18
C GLU A 17 22.96 -0.43 -6.74
N THR A 18 22.27 -1.53 -6.40
CA THR A 18 21.58 -1.67 -5.11
C THR A 18 21.89 -3.00 -4.42
N PHE A 19 22.99 -3.66 -4.79
CA PHE A 19 23.39 -4.97 -4.24
C PHE A 19 22.26 -6.02 -4.32
N GLY A 20 21.47 -5.98 -5.40
CA GLY A 20 20.35 -6.91 -5.62
C GLY A 20 19.11 -6.60 -4.78
N SER A 21 18.96 -5.38 -4.28
CA SER A 21 17.84 -4.97 -3.42
C SER A 21 16.85 -4.05 -4.12
N THR A 22 15.60 -4.01 -3.64
CA THR A 22 14.55 -3.13 -4.15
C THR A 22 13.57 -2.70 -3.04
N CYS A 23 12.57 -1.88 -3.39
CA CYS A 23 11.50 -1.46 -2.49
C CYS A 23 10.65 -2.66 -2.02
N HIS A 24 10.15 -2.58 -0.78
CA HIS A 24 9.26 -3.60 -0.22
C HIS A 24 7.76 -3.22 -0.33
N GLY A 25 7.46 -1.94 -0.55
CA GLY A 25 6.09 -1.42 -0.58
C GLY A 25 6.05 0.10 -0.48
N ALA A 26 4.86 0.65 -0.21
CA ALA A 26 4.61 2.08 -0.20
C ALA A 26 5.39 2.88 0.86
N GLY A 27 5.64 2.29 2.03
CA GLY A 27 6.10 3.03 3.22
C GLY A 27 5.01 3.95 3.80
N GLN A 28 5.08 4.19 5.11
CA GLN A 28 4.12 5.06 5.81
C GLN A 28 4.30 6.53 5.37
N ALA A 29 3.18 7.21 5.14
CA ALA A 29 3.12 8.65 4.89
C ALA A 29 2.78 9.44 6.16
N GLN A 30 2.04 8.83 7.08
CA GLN A 30 1.64 9.43 8.35
C GLN A 30 1.88 8.46 9.51
N SER A 31 2.09 8.99 10.71
CA SER A 31 2.20 8.15 11.91
C SER A 31 0.86 7.53 12.27
N ARG A 32 0.87 6.34 12.88
CA ARG A 32 -0.33 5.66 13.37
C ARG A 32 -1.19 6.55 14.28
N SER A 33 -0.56 7.34 15.15
CA SER A 33 -1.25 8.29 16.01
C SER A 33 -1.90 9.45 15.25
N ALA A 34 -1.30 9.93 14.16
CA ALA A 34 -1.92 10.92 13.30
C ALA A 34 -3.13 10.31 12.58
N CYS A 35 -2.98 9.12 11.99
CA CYS A 35 -4.05 8.40 11.30
C CYS A 35 -5.28 8.21 12.21
N ARG A 36 -5.09 7.73 13.45
CA ARG A 36 -6.19 7.53 14.42
C ARG A 36 -6.96 8.80 14.77
N ARG A 37 -6.31 9.97 14.71
CA ARG A 37 -6.95 11.26 15.01
C ARG A 37 -7.69 11.85 13.81
N GLN A 38 -7.22 11.54 12.61
CA GLN A 38 -7.70 12.16 11.37
C GLN A 38 -8.69 11.28 10.61
N LEU A 39 -8.68 9.97 10.78
CA LEU A 39 -9.48 9.01 10.02
C LEU A 39 -10.58 8.39 10.87
N ASN A 40 -11.79 8.40 10.34
CA ASN A 40 -12.91 7.63 10.89
C ASN A 40 -12.88 6.22 10.29
N TYR A 41 -12.97 5.19 11.13
CA TYR A 41 -12.97 3.79 10.68
C TYR A 41 -14.17 3.46 9.79
N GLU A 42 -15.34 4.07 10.01
CA GLU A 42 -16.56 3.86 9.22
C GLU A 42 -16.39 4.37 7.80
N GLU A 43 -15.78 5.55 7.63
CA GLU A 43 -15.44 6.10 6.31
C GLU A 43 -14.50 5.17 5.55
N VAL A 44 -13.51 4.58 6.25
CA VAL A 44 -12.58 3.64 5.64
C VAL A 44 -13.28 2.35 5.21
N LEU A 45 -14.21 1.83 6.04
CA LEU A 45 -15.01 0.65 5.70
C LEU A 45 -15.89 0.92 4.47
N ASN A 46 -16.63 2.03 4.46
CA ASN A 46 -17.48 2.43 3.34
C ASN A 46 -16.67 2.62 2.05
N ASN A 47 -15.46 3.19 2.13
CA ASN A 47 -14.56 3.33 0.98
C ASN A 47 -14.09 1.97 0.44
N LEU A 48 -13.80 1.00 1.31
CA LEU A 48 -13.43 -0.36 0.91
C LEU A 48 -14.61 -1.11 0.29
N GLU A 49 -15.80 -0.97 0.88
CA GLU A 49 -17.03 -1.55 0.35
C GLU A 49 -17.39 -0.99 -1.03
N GLY A 50 -17.29 0.34 -1.20
CA GLY A 50 -17.46 0.99 -2.51
C GLY A 50 -16.48 0.50 -3.57
N LYS A 51 -15.29 0.04 -3.16
CA LYS A 51 -14.28 -0.59 -4.03
C LYS A 51 -14.50 -2.10 -4.22
N ARG A 52 -15.56 -2.67 -3.62
CA ARG A 52 -15.87 -4.10 -3.58
C ARG A 52 -14.74 -4.93 -2.97
N ILE A 53 -14.19 -4.45 -1.85
CA ILE A 53 -13.14 -5.13 -1.07
C ILE A 53 -13.74 -5.58 0.25
N ALA A 54 -13.88 -6.89 0.43
CA ALA A 54 -14.34 -7.45 1.70
C ALA A 54 -13.27 -7.25 2.78
N ILE A 55 -13.67 -6.98 4.02
CA ILE A 55 -12.72 -6.78 5.12
C ILE A 55 -13.16 -7.45 6.40
N ARG A 56 -12.21 -8.10 7.07
CA ARG A 56 -12.35 -8.64 8.43
C ARG A 56 -11.17 -8.20 9.26
N VAL A 57 -11.43 -7.48 10.36
CA VAL A 57 -10.40 -6.97 11.26
C VAL A 57 -10.67 -7.36 12.70
N ALA A 58 -9.61 -7.46 13.51
CA ALA A 58 -9.74 -7.72 14.95
C ALA A 58 -10.16 -6.48 15.76
N SER A 59 -9.85 -5.26 15.28
CA SER A 59 -10.28 -4.03 15.96
C SER A 59 -10.43 -2.84 15.00
N PRO A 60 -11.29 -1.85 15.34
CA PRO A 60 -11.42 -0.61 14.56
C PRO A 60 -10.12 0.21 14.47
N LYS A 61 -9.27 0.15 15.50
CA LYS A 61 -7.98 0.87 15.51
C LYS A 61 -7.11 0.48 14.33
N LEU A 62 -7.02 -0.82 14.04
CA LEU A 62 -6.25 -1.36 12.92
C LEU A 62 -6.73 -0.85 11.55
N ILE A 63 -8.03 -0.56 11.41
CA ILE A 63 -8.59 -0.01 10.17
C ILE A 63 -7.98 1.38 9.91
N THR A 64 -8.00 2.25 10.92
CA THR A 64 -7.54 3.63 10.79
C THR A 64 -6.02 3.74 10.61
N GLU A 65 -5.25 2.90 11.31
CA GLU A 65 -3.78 2.92 11.24
C GLU A 65 -3.23 2.48 9.87
N GLU A 66 -4.04 1.76 9.10
CA GLU A 66 -3.63 1.10 7.86
C GLU A 66 -4.46 1.55 6.66
N ALA A 67 -5.26 2.60 6.84
CA ALA A 67 -6.28 3.03 5.91
C ALA A 67 -5.69 3.33 4.51
N PRO A 68 -6.35 2.85 3.44
CA PRO A 68 -6.13 3.39 2.11
C PRO A 68 -6.54 4.87 2.06
N GLU A 69 -6.29 5.50 0.92
CA GLU A 69 -6.70 6.89 0.67
C GLU A 69 -8.22 7.09 0.85
N VAL A 70 -8.58 8.06 1.70
CA VAL A 70 -9.94 8.56 1.96
C VAL A 70 -9.90 10.09 1.90
N GLY A 71 -10.32 10.65 0.76
CA GLY A 71 -10.02 12.05 0.42
C GLY A 71 -8.50 12.26 0.38
N ASP A 72 -8.00 13.32 1.01
CA ASP A 72 -6.56 13.62 1.04
C ASP A 72 -5.78 12.87 2.15
N ARG A 73 -6.46 12.03 2.95
CA ARG A 73 -5.87 11.35 4.12
C ARG A 73 -5.48 9.92 3.75
N LYS A 74 -4.25 9.52 4.07
CA LYS A 74 -3.73 8.16 3.84
C LYS A 74 -2.63 7.77 4.82
N ALA A 75 -2.63 6.51 5.24
CA ALA A 75 -1.58 5.96 6.11
C ALA A 75 -0.26 5.68 5.37
N TYR A 76 -0.35 5.32 4.09
CA TYR A 76 0.76 4.92 3.24
C TYR A 76 0.92 5.84 2.04
N LYS A 77 2.14 5.90 1.47
CA LYS A 77 2.36 6.55 0.17
C LYS A 77 1.64 5.81 -0.95
N ASP A 78 1.64 6.37 -2.15
CA ASP A 78 1.20 5.62 -3.33
C ASP A 78 2.26 4.58 -3.72
N VAL A 79 1.90 3.29 -3.62
CA VAL A 79 2.77 2.18 -4.02
C VAL A 79 3.07 2.20 -5.52
N SER A 80 2.15 2.71 -6.35
CA SER A 80 2.37 2.79 -7.80
C SER A 80 3.53 3.72 -8.10
N ALA A 81 3.55 4.91 -7.48
CA ALA A 81 4.65 5.86 -7.62
C ALA A 81 6.00 5.29 -7.14
N VAL A 82 6.03 4.55 -6.02
CA VAL A 82 7.27 3.90 -5.54
C VAL A 82 7.77 2.86 -6.55
N VAL A 83 6.87 2.02 -7.06
CA VAL A 83 7.20 0.99 -8.05
C VAL A 83 7.60 1.60 -9.38
N ASP A 84 6.97 2.69 -9.81
CA ASP A 84 7.29 3.43 -11.03
C ASP A 84 8.73 3.98 -10.98
N ILE A 85 9.16 4.51 -9.83
CA ILE A 85 10.53 4.99 -9.64
C ILE A 85 11.53 3.83 -9.75
N CYS A 86 11.28 2.69 -9.09
CA CYS A 86 12.18 1.53 -9.17
C CYS A 86 12.25 0.94 -10.59
N ASP A 87 11.15 0.97 -11.33
CA ASP A 87 11.04 0.51 -12.72
C ASP A 87 11.78 1.45 -13.68
N GLN A 88 11.60 2.77 -13.52
CA GLN A 88 12.30 3.81 -14.30
C GLN A 88 13.80 3.86 -14.03
N ALA A 89 14.21 3.66 -12.76
CA ALA A 89 15.62 3.50 -12.40
C ALA A 89 16.22 2.19 -12.92
N GLY A 90 15.40 1.29 -13.47
CA GLY A 90 15.81 0.02 -14.02
C GLY A 90 16.29 -0.99 -12.97
N ILE A 91 16.09 -0.73 -11.67
CA ILE A 91 16.51 -1.65 -10.58
C ILE A 91 15.46 -2.74 -10.33
N SER A 92 14.26 -2.58 -10.85
CA SER A 92 13.21 -3.60 -10.87
C SER A 92 12.44 -3.51 -12.18
N ARG A 93 11.74 -4.57 -12.57
CA ARG A 93 10.83 -4.54 -13.73
C ARG A 93 9.43 -4.94 -13.31
N LYS A 94 8.41 -4.14 -13.66
CA LYS A 94 7.01 -4.52 -13.40
C LYS A 94 6.64 -5.80 -14.13
N CYS A 95 5.98 -6.72 -13.41
CA CYS A 95 5.44 -7.95 -13.98
C CYS A 95 3.92 -8.01 -13.86
N LEU A 96 3.40 -7.94 -12.63
CA LEU A 96 1.96 -8.02 -12.38
C LEU A 96 1.51 -6.93 -11.41
N LYS A 97 0.32 -6.39 -11.65
CA LYS A 97 -0.40 -5.52 -10.71
C LYS A 97 -1.64 -6.26 -10.22
N LEU A 98 -1.77 -6.36 -8.90
CA LEU A 98 -2.84 -7.10 -8.22
C LEU A 98 -3.80 -6.11 -7.58
N ARG A 99 -5.10 -6.41 -7.65
CA ARG A 99 -6.17 -5.69 -6.95
C ARG A 99 -6.70 -6.56 -5.80
N PRO A 100 -6.80 -6.04 -4.57
CA PRO A 100 -7.34 -6.83 -3.47
C PRO A 100 -8.83 -7.09 -3.67
N MET A 101 -9.27 -8.30 -3.33
CA MET A 101 -10.70 -8.65 -3.22
C MET A 101 -11.15 -8.78 -1.77
N ALA A 102 -10.23 -9.18 -0.89
CA ALA A 102 -10.48 -9.30 0.54
C ALA A 102 -9.24 -8.91 1.35
N VAL A 103 -9.45 -8.40 2.55
CA VAL A 103 -8.43 -8.13 3.56
C VAL A 103 -8.83 -8.81 4.86
N ILE A 104 -7.95 -9.63 5.42
CA ILE A 104 -8.10 -10.19 6.77
C ILE A 104 -6.91 -9.72 7.60
N LYS A 105 -7.17 -9.00 8.70
CA LYS A 105 -6.13 -8.44 9.57
C LYS A 105 -6.40 -8.79 11.03
N ARG A 106 -5.41 -9.37 11.70
CA ARG A 106 -5.44 -9.67 13.13
C ARG A 106 -4.76 -8.57 13.92
#